data_AF-A0A536ADY1-F1
#
_entry.id   AF-A0A536ADY1-F1
#
_cell.length_a   1.000
_cell.length_b   1.000
_cell.length_c   1.000
_cell.angle_alpha   90.00
_cell.angle_beta   90.00
_cell.angle_gamma   90.00
#
_symmetry.space_group_name_H-M   'P 1'
#
loop_
_entity.id
_entity.type
_entity.pdbx_description
1 polymer ?
#
loop_
_entity_poly.entity_id
_entity_poly.type
_entity_poly.pdbx_seq_one_letter_code
_entity_poly.pdbx_strand_id
1 'polypeptide(L)'
;MERARRVVARGVDASARDEIGGLLRELARSRTIQLDRLAAGLHGTATAQTILASDDGGLTLMLVRFPHEAATPVHDHRSWGVACVVEGVDPPDDIHSQQGVGAAAYELVCFGRNPMNGTRQYFDPHNGTVTERPPA
;
A
#
# COMPACT_ATOMS: atom_id res chain seq x y z
N MET A 1 -6.89 11.17 -7.82
CA MET A 1 -6.08 11.97 -6.87
C MET A 1 -6.78 13.24 -6.39
N GLU A 2 -7.44 14.00 -7.26
CA GLU A 2 -8.08 15.28 -6.89
C GLU A 2 -9.01 15.22 -5.66
N ARG A 3 -9.89 14.21 -5.58
CA ARG A 3 -10.77 13.99 -4.42
C ARG A 3 -9.98 13.77 -3.13
N ALA A 4 -8.98 12.89 -3.16
CA ALA A 4 -8.12 12.63 -2.00
C ALA A 4 -7.34 13.89 -1.56
N ARG A 5 -6.86 14.70 -2.50
CA ARG A 5 -6.21 15.98 -2.20
C ARG A 5 -7.12 16.93 -1.42
N ARG A 6 -8.40 17.05 -1.81
CA ARG A 6 -9.37 17.87 -1.07
C ARG A 6 -9.61 17.37 0.36
N VAL A 7 -9.58 16.05 0.56
CA VAL A 7 -9.68 15.48 1.91
C VAL A 7 -8.48 15.91 2.74
N VAL A 8 -7.27 15.66 2.25
CA VAL A 8 -6.01 15.95 2.95
C VAL A 8 -5.79 17.44 3.20
N ALA A 9 -6.29 18.31 2.31
CA ALA A 9 -6.23 19.77 2.48
C ALA A 9 -6.95 20.28 3.75
N ARG A 10 -7.85 19.47 4.33
CA ARG A 10 -8.54 19.78 5.60
C ARG A 10 -7.78 19.28 6.83
N GLY A 11 -6.67 18.57 6.66
CA GLY A 11 -5.93 17.87 7.71
C GLY A 11 -5.94 16.35 7.52
N VAL A 12 -5.01 15.66 8.17
CA VAL A 12 -4.89 14.19 8.13
C VAL A 12 -5.14 13.61 9.52
N ASP A 13 -6.42 13.44 9.83
CA ASP A 13 -6.91 12.78 11.04
C ASP A 13 -7.62 11.46 10.70
N ALA A 14 -8.27 10.84 11.69
CA ALA A 14 -9.02 9.60 11.48
C ALA A 14 -10.17 9.76 10.47
N SER A 15 -10.88 10.89 10.51
CA SER A 15 -11.99 11.18 9.58
C SER A 15 -11.50 11.29 8.14
N ALA A 16 -10.37 11.98 7.93
CA ALA A 16 -9.71 12.06 6.64
C ALA A 16 -9.29 10.67 6.12
N ARG A 17 -8.76 9.80 6.98
CA ARG A 17 -8.39 8.43 6.62
C ARG A 17 -9.61 7.59 6.24
N ASP A 18 -10.71 7.71 6.98
CA ASP A 18 -11.96 7.01 6.68
C ASP A 18 -12.55 7.45 5.34
N GLU A 19 -12.52 8.74 5.04
CA GLU A 19 -13.01 9.29 3.77
C GLU A 19 -12.14 8.83 2.59
N ILE A 20 -10.81 8.84 2.74
CA ILE A 20 -9.90 8.26 1.74
C ILE A 20 -10.18 6.76 1.56
N GLY A 21 -10.44 6.03 2.65
CA GLY A 21 -10.86 4.63 2.58
C GLY A 21 -12.14 4.44 1.78
N GLY A 22 -13.10 5.35 1.91
CA GLY A 22 -14.31 5.40 1.07
C GLY A 22 -13.97 5.56 -0.43
N LEU A 23 -13.06 6.47 -0.76
CA LEU A 23 -12.60 6.69 -2.14
C LEU A 23 -11.91 5.46 -2.73
N LEU A 24 -11.08 4.77 -1.95
CA LEU A 24 -10.41 3.55 -2.39
C LEU A 24 -11.40 2.40 -2.64
N ARG A 25 -12.39 2.21 -1.76
CA ARG A 25 -13.46 1.22 -1.95
C ARG A 25 -14.30 1.51 -3.18
N GLU A 26 -14.58 2.79 -3.47
CA GLU A 26 -15.27 3.20 -4.69
C GLU A 26 -14.44 2.85 -5.94
N LEU A 27 -13.15 3.18 -5.93
CA LEU A 27 -12.22 2.88 -7.03
C LEU A 27 -12.05 1.37 -7.25
N ALA A 28 -11.95 0.59 -6.17
CA ALA A 28 -11.86 -0.87 -6.24
C ALA A 28 -13.10 -1.49 -6.92
N ARG A 29 -14.29 -0.89 -6.71
CA ARG A 29 -15.56 -1.38 -7.29
C ARG A 29 -15.84 -0.86 -8.69
N SER A 30 -15.18 0.21 -9.14
CA SER A 30 -15.50 0.89 -10.41
C SER A 30 -15.05 0.13 -11.67
N ARG A 31 -14.26 -0.94 -11.53
CA ARG A 31 -13.57 -1.67 -12.61
C ARG A 31 -12.64 -0.80 -13.48
N THR A 32 -12.36 0.43 -13.05
CA THR A 32 -11.35 1.31 -13.69
C THR A 32 -9.97 0.67 -13.63
N ILE A 33 -9.69 -0.03 -12.52
CA ILE A 33 -8.47 -0.82 -12.33
C ILE A 33 -8.79 -2.25 -12.76
N GLN A 34 -8.29 -2.64 -13.93
CA GLN A 34 -8.43 -3.99 -14.45
C GLN A 34 -7.30 -4.85 -13.92
N LEU A 35 -7.52 -5.49 -12.77
CA LEU A 35 -6.53 -6.30 -12.07
C LEU A 35 -5.88 -7.35 -12.99
N ASP A 36 -6.65 -8.07 -13.80
CA ASP A 36 -6.11 -9.08 -14.72
C ASP A 36 -5.01 -8.54 -15.66
N ARG A 37 -5.15 -7.29 -16.11
CA ARG A 37 -4.17 -6.63 -17.00
C ARG A 37 -2.93 -6.17 -16.23
N LEU A 38 -3.10 -5.70 -15.00
CA LEU A 38 -2.00 -5.23 -14.16
C LEU A 38 -1.23 -6.40 -13.53
N ALA A 39 -1.94 -7.45 -13.12
CA ALA A 39 -1.38 -8.67 -12.54
C ALA A 39 -0.44 -9.40 -13.50
N ALA A 40 -0.74 -9.39 -14.81
CA ALA A 40 0.15 -9.93 -15.84
C ALA A 40 1.50 -9.17 -15.91
N GLY A 41 1.50 -7.85 -15.68
CA GLY A 41 2.70 -7.02 -15.63
C GLY A 41 3.47 -7.09 -14.31
N LEU A 42 2.84 -7.59 -13.25
CA LEU A 42 3.40 -7.74 -11.91
C LEU A 42 3.96 -9.16 -11.64
N HIS A 43 4.00 -10.03 -12.65
CA HIS A 43 4.52 -11.39 -12.52
C HIS A 43 6.07 -11.40 -12.47
N GLY A 44 6.66 -12.02 -11.44
CA GLY A 44 8.10 -12.34 -11.40
C GLY A 44 8.93 -11.78 -10.23
N THR A 45 8.35 -11.03 -9.28
CA THR A 45 9.08 -10.52 -8.09
C THR A 45 8.41 -10.92 -6.76
N ALA A 46 9.20 -11.02 -5.69
CA ALA A 46 8.79 -11.48 -4.36
C ALA A 46 7.71 -10.61 -3.67
N THR A 47 7.60 -9.34 -4.05
CA THR A 47 6.43 -8.47 -3.93
C THR A 47 6.43 -7.63 -5.19
N ALA A 48 5.28 -7.43 -5.82
CA ALA A 48 5.20 -6.66 -7.07
C ALA A 48 4.30 -5.45 -6.85
N GLN A 49 4.81 -4.26 -7.13
CA GLN A 49 4.11 -3.00 -6.90
C GLN A 49 4.26 -2.06 -8.08
N THR A 50 3.23 -1.24 -8.31
CA THR A 50 3.27 -0.18 -9.31
C THR A 50 2.61 1.08 -8.79
N ILE A 51 3.20 2.23 -9.10
CA ILE A 51 2.57 3.53 -8.86
C ILE A 51 1.52 3.74 -9.94
N LEU A 52 0.28 3.95 -9.54
CA LEU A 52 -0.84 4.23 -10.45
C LEU A 52 -1.01 5.73 -10.67
N ALA A 53 -0.77 6.53 -9.63
CA ALA A 53 -0.79 7.98 -9.72
C ALA A 53 0.01 8.61 -8.58
N SER A 54 0.61 9.76 -8.86
CA SER A 54 1.15 10.68 -7.85
C SER A 54 0.59 12.07 -8.07
N ASP A 55 0.69 12.91 -7.05
CA ASP A 55 0.20 14.28 -7.09
C ASP A 55 1.27 15.26 -6.57
N ASP A 56 1.15 16.55 -6.93
CA ASP A 56 2.15 17.57 -6.56
C ASP A 56 2.24 17.82 -5.05
N GLY A 57 1.22 17.43 -4.29
CA GLY A 57 1.20 17.46 -2.83
C GLY A 57 1.88 16.25 -2.18
N GLY A 58 2.40 15.31 -2.98
CA GLY A 58 3.09 14.10 -2.54
C GLY A 58 2.20 12.86 -2.44
N LEU A 59 0.88 12.99 -2.55
CA LEU A 59 -0.02 11.84 -2.44
C LEU A 59 0.29 10.82 -3.52
N THR A 60 0.35 9.56 -3.11
CA THR A 60 0.70 8.46 -4.01
C THR A 60 -0.31 7.34 -3.89
N LEU A 61 -0.90 6.96 -5.01
CA LEU A 61 -1.74 5.78 -5.17
C LEU A 61 -0.90 4.66 -5.77
N MET A 62 -0.79 3.56 -5.04
CA MET A 62 -0.03 2.38 -5.40
C MET A 62 -0.95 1.16 -5.47
N LEU A 63 -0.70 0.27 -6.43
CA LEU A 63 -1.21 -1.09 -6.42
C LEU A 63 -0.08 -2.02 -5.99
N VAL A 64 -0.36 -2.88 -5.02
CA VAL A 64 0.58 -3.86 -4.49
C VAL A 64 -0.02 -5.26 -4.64
N ARG A 65 0.81 -6.21 -5.07
CA ARG A 65 0.52 -7.64 -5.06
C ARG A 65 1.37 -8.31 -3.98
N PHE A 66 0.69 -8.95 -3.05
CA PHE A 66 1.30 -9.79 -2.03
C PHE A 66 1.18 -11.27 -2.45
N PRO A 67 2.29 -11.99 -2.67
CA PRO A 67 2.22 -13.42 -2.90
C PRO A 67 1.73 -14.17 -1.66
N HIS A 68 1.26 -15.39 -1.88
CA HIS A 68 0.87 -16.28 -0.78
C HIS A 68 2.02 -17.14 -0.29
N GLU A 69 3.12 -17.17 -1.03
CA GLU A 69 4.27 -18.03 -0.80
C GLU A 69 5.25 -17.42 0.22
N ALA A 70 5.28 -16.10 0.34
CA ALA A 70 6.18 -15.39 1.24
C ALA A 70 5.54 -14.11 1.78
N ALA A 71 5.68 -13.87 3.07
CA ALA A 71 5.32 -12.61 3.69
C ALA A 71 6.39 -11.54 3.44
N THR A 72 6.00 -10.27 3.49
CA THR A 72 6.96 -9.17 3.58
C THR A 72 7.72 -9.24 4.90
N PRO A 73 8.99 -8.83 4.95
CA PRO A 73 9.66 -8.58 6.24
C PRO A 73 8.86 -7.56 7.06
N VAL A 74 8.93 -7.62 8.39
CA VAL A 74 8.28 -6.62 9.25
C VAL A 74 8.89 -5.25 8.94
N HIS A 75 8.07 -4.26 8.62
CA HIS A 75 8.55 -2.93 8.24
C HIS A 75 7.60 -1.80 8.61
N ASP A 76 8.11 -0.56 8.61
CA ASP A 76 7.34 0.69 8.74
C ASP A 76 7.12 1.38 7.38
N HIS A 77 6.27 2.41 7.32
CA HIS A 77 6.12 3.27 6.13
C HIS A 77 6.58 4.70 6.37
N ARG A 78 6.77 5.08 7.65
CA ARG A 78 7.21 6.41 8.11
C ARG A 78 6.31 7.55 7.61
N SER A 79 5.12 7.22 7.14
CA SER A 79 4.10 8.12 6.61
C SER A 79 2.74 7.55 6.97
N TRP A 80 1.69 8.35 6.83
CA TRP A 80 0.35 7.80 6.90
C TRP A 80 0.01 7.07 5.59
N GLY A 81 -0.77 6.01 5.70
CA GLY A 81 -1.32 5.26 4.58
C GLY A 81 -2.76 4.87 4.86
N VAL A 82 -3.56 4.74 3.80
CA VAL A 82 -4.86 4.07 3.85
C VAL A 82 -4.83 2.97 2.80
N ALA A 83 -5.15 1.76 3.24
CA ALA A 83 -4.99 0.56 2.47
C ALA A 83 -6.37 -0.09 2.24
N CYS A 84 -6.60 -0.62 1.04
CA CYS A 84 -7.86 -1.20 0.62
C CYS A 84 -7.59 -2.45 -0.21
N VAL A 85 -7.80 -3.61 0.39
CA VAL A 85 -7.73 -4.90 -0.30
C VAL A 85 -8.80 -4.96 -1.38
N VAL A 86 -8.36 -5.21 -2.61
CA VAL A 86 -9.21 -5.34 -3.81
C VAL A 86 -9.52 -6.80 -4.07
N GLU A 87 -8.60 -7.69 -3.73
CA GLU A 87 -8.75 -9.15 -3.84
C GLU A 87 -7.89 -9.82 -2.76
N GLY A 88 -8.41 -10.87 -2.12
CA GLY A 88 -7.77 -11.53 -0.97
C GLY A 88 -8.15 -10.92 0.38
N VAL A 89 -7.30 -11.12 1.40
CA VAL A 89 -7.50 -10.63 2.78
C VAL A 89 -6.17 -10.12 3.32
N ASP A 90 -6.16 -8.90 3.88
CA ASP A 90 -4.99 -8.31 4.53
C ASP A 90 -5.37 -7.09 5.43
N PRO A 91 -4.98 -7.05 6.72
CA PRO A 91 -5.21 -5.88 7.58
C PRO A 91 -3.90 -5.22 8.08
N PRO A 92 -3.64 -3.94 7.75
CA PRO A 92 -2.41 -3.27 8.21
C PRO A 92 -2.60 -2.15 9.26
N ASP A 93 -1.61 -2.06 10.16
CA ASP A 93 -1.17 -0.87 10.93
C ASP A 93 0.28 -0.54 10.50
N ASP A 94 0.91 0.55 10.96
CA ASP A 94 2.19 1.02 10.37
C ASP A 94 3.35 0.00 10.45
N ILE A 95 3.51 -0.72 11.56
CA ILE A 95 4.52 -1.78 11.69
C ILE A 95 3.85 -3.14 11.48
N HIS A 96 4.15 -3.78 10.36
CA HIS A 96 3.45 -5.00 9.97
C HIS A 96 4.23 -5.91 9.04
N SER A 97 3.70 -7.10 8.83
CA SER A 97 4.10 -8.07 7.81
C SER A 97 2.84 -8.54 7.10
N GLN A 98 2.88 -8.54 5.78
CA GLN A 98 1.72 -8.77 4.91
C GLN A 98 1.99 -9.94 3.96
N GLN A 99 0.98 -10.78 3.72
CA GLN A 99 1.04 -11.96 2.86
C GLN A 99 -0.37 -12.30 2.34
N GLY A 100 -0.47 -12.80 1.11
CA GLY A 100 -1.71 -13.42 0.63
C GLY A 100 -2.04 -14.70 1.39
N VAL A 101 -3.32 -14.93 1.73
CA VAL A 101 -3.76 -16.14 2.43
C VAL A 101 -4.36 -17.13 1.44
N GLY A 102 -3.69 -18.27 1.24
CA GLY A 102 -4.13 -19.35 0.32
C GLY A 102 -4.06 -19.01 -1.17
N ALA A 103 -4.05 -17.73 -1.52
CA ALA A 103 -3.83 -17.17 -2.84
C ALA A 103 -3.24 -15.75 -2.71
N ALA A 104 -2.75 -15.19 -3.82
CA ALA A 104 -2.22 -13.82 -3.82
C ALA A 104 -3.29 -12.79 -3.43
N ALA A 105 -2.88 -11.74 -2.72
CA ALA A 105 -3.73 -10.60 -2.39
C ALA A 105 -3.29 -9.35 -3.18
N TYR A 106 -4.26 -8.51 -3.52
CA TYR A 106 -4.04 -7.23 -4.21
C TYR A 106 -4.61 -6.10 -3.39
N GLU A 107 -3.81 -5.05 -3.18
CA GLU A 107 -4.16 -3.92 -2.34
C GLU A 107 -3.93 -2.58 -3.04
N LEU A 108 -4.91 -1.69 -2.94
CA LEU A 108 -4.74 -0.28 -3.27
C LEU A 108 -4.33 0.47 -2.02
N VAL A 109 -3.20 1.16 -2.07
CA VAL A 109 -2.69 1.93 -0.95
C VAL A 109 -2.51 3.39 -1.36
N CYS A 110 -3.12 4.30 -0.61
CA CYS A 110 -2.91 5.73 -0.72
C CYS A 110 -1.98 6.18 0.41
N PHE A 111 -0.78 6.64 0.06
CA PHE A 111 0.20 7.16 1.01
C PHE A 111 0.24 8.69 0.99
N GLY A 112 0.58 9.27 2.15
CA GLY A 112 0.85 10.69 2.30
C GLY A 112 2.09 11.19 1.56
N ARG A 113 2.97 10.28 1.14
CA ARG A 113 4.10 10.54 0.26
C ARG A 113 4.39 9.29 -0.58
N ASN A 114 5.21 9.41 -1.63
CA ASN A 114 5.67 8.23 -2.34
C ASN A 114 6.46 7.30 -1.39
N PRO A 115 5.95 6.10 -1.09
CA PRO A 115 6.55 5.20 -0.12
C PRO A 115 7.81 4.50 -0.67
N MET A 116 8.11 4.71 -1.96
CA MET A 116 9.35 4.26 -2.62
C MET A 116 10.50 5.25 -2.48
N ASN A 117 10.22 6.46 -2.01
CA ASN A 117 11.23 7.48 -1.78
C ASN A 117 11.75 7.40 -0.34
N GLY A 118 13.06 7.25 -0.20
CA GLY A 118 13.74 7.18 1.09
C GLY A 118 13.85 5.77 1.64
N THR A 119 14.14 5.68 2.94
CA THR A 119 14.40 4.43 3.66
C THR A 119 13.23 4.07 4.57
N ARG A 120 13.08 2.77 4.85
CA ARG A 120 12.18 2.19 5.84
C ARG A 120 12.97 1.42 6.89
N GLN A 121 12.39 1.24 8.07
CA GLN A 121 12.89 0.31 9.07
C GLN A 121 12.37 -1.08 8.77
N TYR A 122 13.26 -2.05 8.87
CA TYR A 122 12.98 -3.47 8.83
C TYR A 122 13.33 -4.09 10.17
N PHE A 123 12.37 -4.78 10.76
CA PHE A 123 12.47 -5.35 12.09
C PHE A 123 12.69 -6.86 11.99
N ASP A 124 13.75 -7.35 12.62
CA ASP A 124 14.00 -8.77 12.80
C ASP A 124 13.72 -9.12 14.27
N PRO A 125 12.53 -9.68 14.58
CA PRO A 125 12.19 -10.03 15.96
C PRO A 125 13.01 -11.21 16.49
N HIS A 126 13.60 -12.04 15.61
CA HIS A 126 14.42 -13.17 16.04
C HIS A 126 15.77 -12.70 16.57
N ASN A 127 16.38 -11.74 15.88
CA ASN A 127 17.69 -11.19 16.25
C ASN A 127 17.60 -9.90 17.08
N GLY A 128 16.41 -9.34 17.25
CA GLY A 128 16.20 -8.07 17.94
C GLY A 128 16.82 -6.87 17.23
N THR A 129 17.01 -6.96 15.91
CA THR A 129 17.69 -5.93 15.13
C THR A 129 16.74 -5.10 14.30
N VAL A 130 17.08 -3.82 14.13
CA VAL A 130 16.41 -2.91 13.20
C VAL A 130 17.42 -2.48 12.15
N THR A 131 17.08 -2.69 10.88
CA THR A 131 17.89 -2.22 9.75
C THR A 131 17.14 -1.18 8.95
N GLU A 132 17.82 -0.09 8.62
CA GLU A 132 17.28 0.96 7.77
C GLU A 132 17.83 0.80 6.35
N ARG A 133 16.93 0.66 5.38
CA ARG A 133 17.29 0.50 3.96
C ARG A 133 16.15 0.95 3.04
N PRO A 134 16.40 1.19 1.74
CA PRO A 134 15.32 1.45 0.78
C PRO A 134 14.30 0.30 0.74
N PRO A 135 13.03 0.58 0.37
CA PRO A 135 12.03 -0.45 0.22
C PRO A 135 12.43 -1.49 -0.83
N ALA A 136 12.23 -2.77 -0.49
CA ALA A 136 12.48 -3.92 -1.34
C ALA A 136 11.50 -4.02 -2.52
#